data_AF-A0AAU6ZFV9-F1
#
_entry.id   AF-A0AAU6ZFV9-F1
#
_cell.length_a   1.000
_cell.length_b   1.000
_cell.length_c   1.000
_cell.angle_alpha   90.00
_cell.angle_beta   90.00
_cell.angle_gamma   90.00
#
_symmetry.space_group_name_H-M   'P 1'
#
loop_
_entity.id
_entity.type
_entity.pdbx_description
1 polymer ?
#
loop_
_entity_poly.entity_id
_entity_poly.type
_entity_poly.pdbx_seq_one_letter_code
_entity_poly.pdbx_strand_id
1 'polypeptide(L)'
;MRSFISAVAVVLALMLTAVAVPAAWADVNVVKEDGFVHLAGALGKDPEFQSRLGTAAVGNFESSVNLPEPLKSVAADALREAASGMQSWPEYPKAWEETARNSHRLNFEGGKQAEETVSHTALLLDIGPLIRLIRDRLSSASGLRIEVPAESLVTMGEPSQKQLVERVAAFAPLWWLAALGAVVSVLLALAAARRRSIVMVALGLGGLVLVAMWSAMVDLAGGLMGSLSSGNGVAELFKQEFFSAVRTGFGEWIVIAAVVSGAVLALGVIGWILSARRPSPSASGPGPGR
;
A
#
# COMPACT_ATOMS: atom_id res chain seq x y z
N MET A 1 5.44 1.65 -41.64
CA MET A 1 4.20 1.89 -40.89
C MET A 1 3.94 0.82 -39.82
N ARG A 2 3.80 -0.47 -40.16
CA ARG A 2 3.47 -1.54 -39.18
C ARG A 2 4.46 -1.70 -38.02
N SER A 3 5.76 -1.52 -38.26
CA SER A 3 6.80 -1.55 -37.22
C SER A 3 6.71 -0.36 -36.25
N PHE A 4 6.40 0.84 -36.77
CA PHE A 4 6.19 2.03 -35.97
C PHE A 4 4.95 1.89 -35.07
N ILE A 5 3.83 1.41 -35.62
CA ILE A 5 2.60 1.13 -34.85
C ILE A 5 2.88 0.14 -33.73
N SER A 6 3.64 -0.93 -34.01
CA SER A 6 4.03 -1.91 -33.00
C SER A 6 4.88 -1.30 -31.89
N ALA A 7 5.87 -0.46 -32.23
CA ALA A 7 6.70 0.21 -31.24
C ALA A 7 5.88 1.17 -30.35
N VAL A 8 5.01 1.98 -30.94
CA VAL A 8 4.10 2.88 -30.21
C VAL A 8 3.18 2.09 -29.28
N ALA A 9 2.63 0.97 -29.74
CA ALA A 9 1.77 0.12 -28.94
C ALA A 9 2.50 -0.53 -27.75
N VAL A 10 3.78 -0.91 -27.90
CA VAL A 10 4.61 -1.38 -26.77
C VAL A 10 4.81 -0.28 -25.74
N VAL A 11 5.17 0.94 -26.17
CA VAL A 11 5.36 2.07 -25.25
C VAL A 11 4.05 2.38 -24.51
N LEU A 12 2.93 2.43 -25.23
CA LEU A 12 1.62 2.67 -24.62
C LEU A 12 1.25 1.58 -23.61
N ALA A 13 1.50 0.31 -23.93
CA ALA A 13 1.27 -0.81 -23.02
C ALA A 13 2.08 -0.64 -21.72
N LEU A 14 3.35 -0.27 -21.83
CA LEU A 14 4.23 -0.05 -20.66
C LEU A 14 3.77 1.15 -19.83
N MET A 15 3.39 2.27 -20.46
CA MET A 15 2.88 3.45 -19.74
C MET A 15 1.58 3.15 -18.99
N LEU A 16 0.66 2.43 -19.63
CA LEU A 16 -0.60 2.04 -18.99
C LEU A 16 -0.36 1.05 -17.85
N THR A 17 0.57 0.10 -18.02
CA THR A 17 0.97 -0.84 -16.96
C THR A 17 1.61 -0.11 -15.78
N ALA A 18 2.45 0.91 -16.07
CA ALA A 18 3.13 1.73 -15.06
C ALA A 18 2.16 2.37 -14.06
N VAL A 19 0.95 2.71 -14.51
CA VAL A 19 -0.12 3.31 -13.69
C VAL A 19 -1.09 2.26 -13.16
N ALA A 20 -1.48 1.30 -14.00
CA ALA A 20 -2.48 0.28 -13.65
C ALA A 20 -2.05 -0.57 -12.46
N VAL A 21 -0.78 -0.96 -12.38
CA VAL A 21 -0.27 -1.85 -11.32
C VAL A 21 -0.29 -1.16 -9.94
N PRO A 22 0.31 0.04 -9.74
CA PRO A 22 0.17 0.76 -8.48
C PRO A 22 -1.28 1.11 -8.13
N ALA A 23 -2.10 1.49 -9.11
CA ALA A 23 -3.51 1.81 -8.89
C ALA A 23 -4.31 0.58 -8.42
N ALA A 24 -4.09 -0.58 -9.03
CA ALA A 24 -4.71 -1.84 -8.62
C ALA A 24 -4.29 -2.24 -7.21
N TRP A 25 -3.01 -2.10 -6.88
CA TRP A 25 -2.51 -2.38 -5.53
C TRP A 25 -3.15 -1.44 -4.50
N ALA A 26 -3.22 -0.14 -4.79
CA ALA A 26 -3.85 0.83 -3.89
C ALA A 26 -5.36 0.58 -3.73
N ASP A 27 -6.06 0.24 -4.81
CA ASP A 27 -7.48 -0.13 -4.75
C ASP A 27 -7.70 -1.34 -3.82
N VAL A 28 -6.90 -2.39 -3.99
CA VAL A 28 -7.05 -3.64 -3.24
C VAL A 28 -6.60 -3.53 -1.79
N ASN A 29 -5.53 -2.79 -1.49
CA ASN A 29 -4.89 -2.78 -0.17
C ASN A 29 -5.13 -1.51 0.67
N VAL A 30 -5.61 -0.42 0.06
CA VAL A 30 -5.79 0.87 0.75
C VAL A 30 -7.25 1.34 0.65
N VAL A 31 -7.82 1.32 -0.55
CA VAL A 31 -9.20 1.83 -0.77
C VAL A 31 -10.24 0.84 -0.25
N LYS A 32 -10.05 -0.46 -0.48
CA LYS A 32 -10.95 -1.49 0.06
C LYS A 32 -10.65 -1.77 1.52
N GLU A 33 -11.71 -1.76 2.33
CA GLU A 33 -11.66 -1.94 3.79
C GLU A 33 -10.89 -3.21 4.20
N ASP A 34 -11.23 -4.37 3.63
CA ASP A 34 -10.60 -5.62 4.05
C ASP A 34 -9.10 -5.68 3.73
N GLY A 35 -8.68 -5.10 2.61
CA GLY A 35 -7.26 -4.99 2.28
C GLY A 35 -6.53 -4.02 3.19
N PHE A 36 -7.16 -2.89 3.52
CA PHE A 36 -6.61 -1.94 4.50
C PHE A 36 -6.48 -2.58 5.88
N VAL A 37 -7.50 -3.31 6.35
CA VAL A 37 -7.46 -4.01 7.63
C VAL A 37 -6.41 -5.12 7.62
N HIS A 38 -6.20 -5.82 6.50
CA HIS A 38 -5.11 -6.79 6.39
C HIS A 38 -3.74 -6.11 6.52
N LEU A 39 -3.55 -4.99 5.83
CA LEU A 39 -2.29 -4.25 5.80
C LEU A 39 -1.98 -3.56 7.15
N ALA A 40 -2.93 -2.78 7.66
CA ALA A 40 -2.80 -2.03 8.91
C ALA A 40 -2.96 -2.92 10.14
N GLY A 41 -3.78 -3.97 10.06
CA GLY A 41 -4.02 -4.91 11.16
C GLY A 41 -2.79 -5.76 11.48
N ALA A 42 -1.91 -6.00 10.50
CA ALA A 42 -0.65 -6.71 10.70
C ALA A 42 0.25 -6.02 11.75
N LEU A 43 0.19 -4.69 11.85
CA LEU A 43 0.93 -3.90 12.85
C LEU A 43 0.54 -4.29 14.27
N GLY A 44 -0.75 -4.58 14.52
CA GLY A 44 -1.23 -5.02 15.83
C GLY A 44 -0.71 -6.39 16.27
N LYS A 45 -0.01 -7.12 15.40
CA LYS A 45 0.61 -8.42 15.70
C LYS A 45 2.12 -8.31 15.91
N ASP A 46 2.71 -7.13 15.67
CA ASP A 46 4.14 -6.88 15.84
C ASP A 46 4.45 -6.41 17.29
N PRO A 47 5.20 -7.21 18.09
CA PRO A 47 5.56 -6.85 19.46
C PRO A 47 6.36 -5.55 19.55
N GLU A 48 7.19 -5.26 18.55
CA GLU A 48 8.01 -4.06 18.53
C GLU A 48 7.13 -2.81 18.30
N PHE A 49 6.22 -2.87 17.33
CA PHE A 49 5.20 -1.84 17.13
C PHE A 49 4.37 -1.59 18.40
N GLN A 50 3.88 -2.66 19.03
CA GLN A 50 3.09 -2.56 20.25
C GLN A 50 3.83 -1.82 21.37
N SER A 51 5.13 -2.10 21.54
CA SER A 51 5.98 -1.50 22.58
C SER A 51 6.17 0.00 22.35
N ARG A 52 6.49 0.35 21.11
CA ARG A 52 6.71 1.73 20.71
C ARG A 52 5.40 2.53 20.73
N LEU A 53 4.28 1.94 20.33
CA LEU A 53 2.94 2.56 20.40
C LEU A 53 2.55 2.87 21.85
N GLY A 54 2.78 1.91 22.76
CA GLY A 54 2.56 2.09 24.18
C GLY A 54 3.34 3.26 24.78
N THR A 55 4.66 3.30 24.49
CA THR A 55 5.54 4.38 24.92
C THR A 55 5.09 5.74 24.39
N ALA A 56 4.71 5.79 23.12
CA ALA A 56 4.29 7.02 22.46
C ALA A 56 2.94 7.51 23.01
N ALA A 57 2.00 6.61 23.31
CA ALA A 57 0.71 6.95 23.91
C ALA A 57 0.85 7.60 25.29
N VAL A 58 1.76 7.10 26.12
CA VAL A 58 2.10 7.68 27.43
C VAL A 58 2.67 9.09 27.28
N GLY A 59 3.65 9.28 26.38
CA GLY A 59 4.22 10.60 26.14
C GLY A 59 3.20 11.62 25.61
N ASN A 60 2.25 11.19 24.77
CA ASN A 60 1.20 12.07 24.26
C ASN A 60 0.15 12.41 25.34
N PHE A 61 -0.17 11.49 26.25
CA PHE A 61 -1.04 11.76 27.40
C PHE A 61 -0.39 12.80 28.34
N GLU A 62 0.89 12.62 28.64
CA GLU A 62 1.67 13.56 29.47
C GLU A 62 1.76 14.95 28.84
N SER A 63 1.78 15.09 27.51
CA SER A 63 1.82 16.41 26.86
C SER A 63 0.44 17.06 26.70
N SER A 64 -0.62 16.27 26.51
CA SER A 64 -1.94 16.78 26.10
C SER A 64 -2.90 17.02 27.27
N VAL A 65 -2.67 16.38 28.42
CA VAL A 65 -3.60 16.42 29.55
C VAL A 65 -3.15 17.45 30.60
N ASN A 66 -4.05 18.38 30.90
CA ASN A 66 -3.86 19.43 31.88
C ASN A 66 -4.44 18.98 33.24
N LEU A 67 -3.75 18.03 33.88
CA LEU A 67 -4.08 17.54 35.23
C LEU A 67 -3.01 17.99 36.24
N PRO A 68 -3.35 18.08 37.54
CA PRO A 68 -2.36 18.26 38.60
C PRO A 68 -1.28 17.15 38.55
N GLU A 69 0.00 17.53 38.68
CA GLU A 69 1.16 16.62 38.57
C GLU A 69 1.01 15.27 39.32
N PRO A 70 0.51 15.21 40.58
CA PRO A 70 0.36 13.95 41.30
C PRO A 70 -0.68 13.00 40.69
N LEU A 71 -1.73 13.52 40.05
CA LEU A 71 -2.76 12.72 39.39
C LEU A 71 -2.29 12.30 37.98
N LYS A 72 -1.51 13.17 37.33
CA LYS A 72 -0.96 12.95 36.02
C LYS A 72 0.09 11.83 36.01
N SER A 73 0.97 11.79 37.01
CA SER A 73 1.97 10.71 37.17
C SER A 73 1.31 9.36 37.42
N VAL A 74 0.33 9.29 38.32
CA VAL A 74 -0.42 8.06 38.60
C VAL A 74 -1.16 7.55 37.36
N ALA A 75 -1.79 8.44 36.59
CA ALA A 75 -2.45 8.08 35.35
C ALA A 75 -1.44 7.62 34.28
N ALA A 76 -0.29 8.29 34.16
CA ALA A 76 0.78 7.92 33.22
C ALA A 76 1.39 6.55 33.57
N ASP A 77 1.61 6.27 34.86
CA ASP A 77 2.10 4.96 35.33
C ASP A 77 1.09 3.85 35.07
N ALA A 78 -0.19 4.08 35.35
CA ALA A 78 -1.26 3.15 35.01
C ALA A 78 -1.37 2.92 33.49
N LEU A 79 -1.20 3.97 32.68
CA LEU A 79 -1.20 3.86 31.22
C LEU A 79 0.02 3.09 30.71
N ARG A 80 1.18 3.28 31.34
CA ARG A 80 2.44 2.57 31.03
C ARG A 80 2.35 1.09 31.38
N GLU A 81 1.73 0.76 32.51
CA GLU A 81 1.47 -0.62 32.94
C GLU A 81 0.39 -1.30 32.10
N ALA A 82 -0.66 -0.57 31.71
CA ALA A 82 -1.63 -1.05 30.74
C ALA A 82 -0.98 -1.28 29.37
N ALA A 83 -0.13 -0.37 28.90
CA ALA A 83 0.56 -0.48 27.61
C ALA A 83 1.55 -1.66 27.56
N SER A 84 2.29 -1.91 28.65
CA SER A 84 3.19 -3.06 28.75
C SER A 84 2.41 -4.38 28.87
N GLY A 85 1.28 -4.37 29.58
CA GLY A 85 0.40 -5.53 29.73
C GLY A 85 -0.42 -5.87 28.47
N MET A 86 -0.75 -4.87 27.65
CA MET A 86 -1.62 -5.01 26.48
C MET A 86 -1.10 -6.00 25.44
N GLN A 87 0.22 -6.12 25.30
CA GLN A 87 0.88 -7.08 24.41
C GLN A 87 0.56 -8.53 24.77
N SER A 88 0.29 -8.80 26.04
CA SER A 88 -0.05 -10.13 26.54
C SER A 88 -1.53 -10.48 26.39
N TRP A 89 -2.37 -9.52 25.98
CA TRP A 89 -3.82 -9.72 25.89
C TRP A 89 -4.18 -10.38 24.56
N PRO A 90 -4.80 -11.58 24.57
CA PRO A 90 -5.17 -12.29 23.34
C PRO A 90 -6.21 -11.53 22.50
N GLU A 91 -6.94 -10.58 23.07
CA GLU A 91 -7.95 -9.77 22.40
C GLU A 91 -7.37 -8.51 21.73
N TYR A 92 -6.13 -8.11 22.06
CA TYR A 92 -5.52 -6.90 21.52
C TYR A 92 -5.46 -6.87 19.98
N PRO A 93 -5.00 -7.93 19.28
CA PRO A 93 -4.96 -7.91 17.82
C PRO A 93 -6.33 -7.66 17.18
N LYS A 94 -7.39 -8.20 17.79
CA LYS A 94 -8.77 -8.00 17.30
C LYS A 94 -9.22 -6.57 17.54
N ALA A 95 -8.95 -5.99 18.71
CA ALA A 95 -9.28 -4.60 19.00
C ALA A 95 -8.53 -3.63 18.07
N TRP A 96 -7.28 -3.94 17.72
CA TRP A 96 -6.51 -3.18 16.74
C TRP A 96 -7.11 -3.26 15.33
N GLU A 97 -7.49 -4.45 14.87
CA GLU A 97 -8.17 -4.64 13.58
C GLU A 97 -9.50 -3.87 13.51
N GLU A 98 -10.27 -3.82 14.62
CA GLU A 98 -11.49 -3.00 14.73
C GLU A 98 -11.17 -1.50 14.66
N THR A 99 -10.10 -1.03 15.31
CA THR A 99 -9.62 0.36 15.20
C THR A 99 -9.26 0.71 13.77
N ALA A 100 -8.51 -0.15 13.07
CA ALA A 100 -8.15 0.08 11.68
C ALA A 100 -9.40 0.13 10.78
N ARG A 101 -10.36 -0.78 10.98
CA ARG A 101 -11.61 -0.85 10.22
C ARG A 101 -12.47 0.39 10.40
N ASN A 102 -12.71 0.79 11.65
CA ASN A 102 -13.52 1.98 11.96
C ASN A 102 -12.87 3.25 11.40
N SER A 103 -11.55 3.37 11.55
CA SER A 103 -10.79 4.48 10.98
C SER A 103 -10.90 4.53 9.45
N HIS A 104 -10.88 3.38 8.77
CA HIS A 104 -11.08 3.32 7.32
C HIS A 104 -12.46 3.87 6.91
N ARG A 105 -13.54 3.40 7.53
CA ARG A 105 -14.91 3.86 7.23
C ARG A 105 -15.06 5.37 7.42
N LEU A 106 -14.54 5.90 8.52
CA LEU A 106 -14.57 7.34 8.82
C LEU A 106 -13.90 8.18 7.73
N ASN A 107 -12.83 7.67 7.11
CA ASN A 107 -12.04 8.39 6.13
C ASN A 107 -12.49 8.17 4.67
N PHE A 108 -13.10 7.03 4.34
CA PHE A 108 -13.42 6.65 2.95
C PHE A 108 -14.92 6.62 2.62
N GLU A 109 -15.82 6.34 3.57
CA GLU A 109 -17.26 6.17 3.27
C GLU A 109 -18.06 7.49 3.34
N GLY A 110 -17.39 8.59 3.70
CA GLY A 110 -17.99 9.91 3.88
C GLY A 110 -18.73 10.00 5.20
N GLY A 111 -18.22 10.84 6.11
CA GLY A 111 -18.72 11.04 7.47
C GLY A 111 -20.18 11.47 7.56
N LYS A 112 -21.11 10.52 7.40
CA LYS A 112 -22.52 10.68 7.80
C LYS A 112 -22.71 10.63 9.32
N GLN A 113 -21.65 10.38 10.08
CA GLN A 113 -21.64 10.37 11.56
C GLN A 113 -20.66 11.39 12.17
N ALA A 114 -19.90 12.13 11.37
CA ALA A 114 -19.11 13.25 11.89
C ALA A 114 -20.03 14.48 12.07
N GLU A 115 -20.95 14.39 13.02
CA GLU A 115 -21.73 15.52 13.49
C GLU A 115 -20.78 16.59 14.09
N GLU A 116 -20.73 17.72 13.40
CA GLU A 116 -20.48 19.09 13.85
C GLU A 116 -19.22 19.50 14.62
N THR A 117 -18.29 18.63 15.03
CA THR A 117 -17.19 19.08 15.94
C THR A 117 -15.75 18.76 15.54
N VAL A 118 -15.48 17.91 14.54
CA VAL A 118 -14.09 17.52 14.21
C VAL A 118 -13.69 17.97 12.80
N SER A 119 -12.58 18.72 12.74
CA SER A 119 -12.05 19.38 11.55
C SER A 119 -12.03 18.44 10.33
N HIS A 120 -12.84 18.75 9.31
CA HIS A 120 -13.02 17.97 8.08
C HIS A 120 -11.76 17.85 7.20
N THR A 121 -10.61 18.31 7.68
CA THR A 121 -9.40 18.48 6.89
C THR A 121 -8.31 17.47 7.21
N ALA A 122 -8.53 16.52 8.13
CA ALA A 122 -7.52 15.56 8.55
C ALA A 122 -8.07 14.13 8.61
N LEU A 123 -7.17 13.14 8.62
CA LEU A 123 -7.53 11.73 8.73
C LEU A 123 -7.90 11.42 10.19
N LEU A 124 -8.90 10.59 10.41
CA LEU A 124 -9.37 10.25 11.76
C LEU A 124 -8.91 8.82 12.12
N LEU A 125 -8.33 8.65 13.30
CA LEU A 125 -8.09 7.34 13.90
C LEU A 125 -9.08 7.12 15.06
N ASP A 126 -9.90 6.08 14.96
CA ASP A 126 -10.80 5.65 16.04
C ASP A 126 -10.07 4.69 16.99
N ILE A 127 -9.60 5.24 18.11
CA ILE A 127 -8.99 4.44 19.19
C ILE A 127 -10.03 3.91 20.19
N GLY A 128 -11.33 4.14 19.97
CA GLY A 128 -12.43 3.65 20.80
C GLY A 128 -12.38 2.15 21.13
N PRO A 129 -12.13 1.24 20.15
CA PRO A 129 -11.95 -0.19 20.41
C PRO A 129 -10.84 -0.51 21.44
N LEU A 130 -9.70 0.17 21.35
CA LEU A 130 -8.60 -0.02 22.30
C LEU A 130 -8.97 0.49 23.71
N ILE A 131 -9.67 1.61 23.79
CA ILE A 131 -10.11 2.14 25.09
C ILE A 131 -11.16 1.22 25.74
N ARG A 132 -12.06 0.63 24.94
CA ARG A 132 -13.01 -0.39 25.43
C ARG A 132 -12.28 -1.61 25.98
N LEU A 133 -11.22 -2.08 25.30
CA LEU A 133 -10.43 -3.20 25.79
C LEU A 133 -9.74 -2.90 27.13
N ILE A 134 -9.15 -1.70 27.28
CA ILE A 134 -8.55 -1.25 28.54
C ILE A 134 -9.61 -1.21 29.66
N ARG A 135 -10.80 -0.64 29.38
CA ARG A 135 -11.92 -0.59 30.34
C ARG A 135 -12.35 -1.99 30.77
N ASP A 136 -12.54 -2.90 29.83
CA ASP A 136 -13.04 -4.25 30.12
C ASP A 136 -12.04 -5.04 30.98
N ARG A 137 -10.73 -4.86 30.76
CA ARG A 137 -9.68 -5.43 31.60
C ARG A 137 -9.60 -4.78 32.98
N LEU A 138 -9.68 -3.45 33.05
CA LEU A 138 -9.60 -2.72 34.32
C LEU A 138 -10.83 -2.96 35.20
N SER A 139 -12.02 -3.03 34.62
CA SER A 139 -13.26 -3.37 35.34
C SER A 139 -13.26 -4.82 35.84
N SER A 140 -12.70 -5.76 35.07
CA SER A 140 -12.52 -7.16 35.49
C SER A 140 -11.52 -7.30 36.65
N ALA A 141 -10.48 -6.47 36.68
CA ALA A 141 -9.43 -6.51 37.70
C ALA A 141 -9.77 -5.72 38.99
N SER A 142 -10.50 -4.61 38.88
CA SER A 142 -10.74 -3.67 39.98
C SER A 142 -12.22 -3.52 40.40
N GLY A 143 -13.16 -4.05 39.61
CA GLY A 143 -14.60 -3.89 39.84
C GLY A 143 -15.16 -2.49 39.56
N LEU A 144 -14.32 -1.52 39.21
CA LEU A 144 -14.71 -0.14 38.90
C LEU A 144 -15.24 -0.01 37.47
N ARG A 145 -16.44 0.54 37.31
CA ARG A 145 -17.03 0.89 36.00
C ARG A 145 -16.62 2.31 35.65
N ILE A 146 -15.79 2.45 34.63
CA ILE A 146 -15.40 3.75 34.08
C ILE A 146 -16.23 4.00 32.83
N GLU A 147 -17.05 5.05 32.84
CA GLU A 147 -17.77 5.55 31.67
C GLU A 147 -16.74 6.21 30.74
N VAL A 148 -16.54 5.66 29.56
CA VAL A 148 -15.67 6.23 28.53
C VAL A 148 -16.53 6.59 27.33
N PRO A 149 -16.32 7.77 26.69
CA PRO A 149 -16.98 8.12 25.44
C PRO A 149 -16.85 7.00 24.39
N ALA A 150 -17.95 6.71 23.69
CA ALA A 150 -18.02 5.62 22.71
C ALA A 150 -17.06 5.81 21.51
N GLU A 151 -16.68 7.05 21.24
CA GLU A 151 -15.77 7.45 20.17
C GLU A 151 -14.66 8.35 20.74
N SER A 152 -13.42 7.99 20.48
CA SER A 152 -12.25 8.83 20.76
C SER A 152 -11.49 8.97 19.46
N LEU A 153 -11.71 10.11 18.81
CA LEU A 153 -11.17 10.40 17.50
C LEU A 153 -9.86 11.17 17.66
N VAL A 154 -8.75 10.55 17.26
CA VAL A 154 -7.47 11.25 17.16
C VAL A 154 -7.32 11.77 15.73
N THR A 155 -7.19 13.09 15.60
CA THR A 155 -6.90 13.71 14.32
C THR A 155 -5.46 13.41 13.91
N MET A 156 -5.28 12.75 12.77
CA MET A 156 -4.00 12.41 12.17
C MET A 156 -3.83 13.13 10.84
N GLY A 157 -2.71 13.83 10.70
CA GLY A 157 -2.22 14.31 9.41
C GLY A 157 -2.71 15.69 8.99
N GLU A 158 -2.14 16.14 7.88
CA GLU A 158 -2.38 17.46 7.30
C GLU A 158 -3.45 17.44 6.19
N PRO A 159 -4.10 18.59 5.90
CA PRO A 159 -5.00 18.78 4.76
C PRO A 159 -4.52 18.21 3.42
N SER A 160 -3.23 18.34 3.15
CA SER A 160 -2.58 17.86 1.93
C SER A 160 -2.61 16.33 1.81
N GLN A 161 -2.52 15.61 2.93
CA GLN A 161 -2.52 14.16 2.98
C GLN A 161 -3.92 13.60 2.73
N LYS A 162 -4.95 14.26 3.27
CA LYS A 162 -6.34 13.90 2.98
C LYS A 162 -6.68 14.06 1.49
N GLN A 163 -6.25 15.15 0.85
CA GLN A 163 -6.46 15.34 -0.60
C GLN A 163 -5.79 14.26 -1.45
N LEU A 164 -4.60 13.78 -1.05
CA LEU A 164 -3.94 12.67 -1.73
C LEU A 164 -4.74 11.37 -1.58
N VAL A 165 -5.22 11.08 -0.36
CA VAL A 165 -6.07 9.90 -0.10
C VAL A 165 -7.36 9.97 -0.90
N GLU A 166 -8.02 11.13 -0.97
CA GLU A 166 -9.24 11.32 -1.77
C GLU A 166 -8.99 11.11 -3.27
N ARG A 167 -7.86 11.61 -3.80
CA ARG A 167 -7.48 11.36 -5.20
C ARG A 167 -7.23 9.88 -5.45
N VAL A 168 -6.51 9.21 -4.55
CA VAL A 168 -6.27 7.76 -4.65
C VAL A 168 -7.60 7.01 -4.60
N ALA A 169 -8.50 7.34 -3.67
CA ALA A 169 -9.83 6.73 -3.57
C ALA A 169 -10.67 6.92 -4.85
N ALA A 170 -10.57 8.09 -5.49
CA ALA A 170 -11.30 8.38 -6.72
C ALA A 170 -10.74 7.67 -7.95
N PHE A 171 -9.41 7.56 -8.08
CA PHE A 171 -8.77 7.07 -9.30
C PHE A 171 -8.29 5.61 -9.23
N ALA A 172 -7.91 5.11 -8.06
CA ALA A 172 -7.44 3.74 -7.91
C ALA A 172 -8.47 2.69 -8.38
N PRO A 173 -9.78 2.81 -8.09
CA PRO A 173 -10.78 1.86 -8.58
C PRO A 173 -10.90 1.79 -10.11
N LEU A 174 -10.40 2.81 -10.83
CA LEU A 174 -10.39 2.87 -12.29
C LEU A 174 -9.18 2.16 -12.93
N TRP A 175 -8.36 1.45 -12.13
CA TRP A 175 -7.18 0.72 -12.62
C TRP A 175 -7.47 -0.23 -13.79
N TRP A 176 -8.67 -0.82 -13.81
CA TRP A 176 -9.07 -1.79 -14.84
C TRP A 176 -9.13 -1.17 -16.24
N LEU A 177 -9.42 0.14 -16.37
CA LEU A 177 -9.40 0.86 -17.65
C LEU A 177 -7.98 0.91 -18.22
N ALA A 178 -7.01 1.25 -17.38
CA ALA A 178 -5.60 1.28 -17.76
C ALA A 178 -5.09 -0.14 -18.05
N ALA A 179 -5.47 -1.13 -17.25
CA ALA A 179 -5.11 -2.53 -17.48
C ALA A 179 -5.67 -3.06 -18.81
N LEU A 180 -6.95 -2.78 -19.10
CA LEU A 180 -7.58 -3.17 -20.37
C LEU A 180 -6.87 -2.49 -21.55
N GLY A 181 -6.58 -1.20 -21.45
CA GLY A 181 -5.82 -0.47 -22.47
C GLY A 181 -4.41 -1.05 -22.68
N ALA A 182 -3.74 -1.47 -21.61
CA ALA A 182 -2.44 -2.13 -21.70
C ALA A 182 -2.54 -3.46 -22.46
N VAL A 183 -3.52 -4.30 -22.12
CA VAL A 183 -3.77 -5.58 -22.80
C VAL A 183 -4.05 -5.37 -24.28
N VAL A 184 -4.96 -4.45 -24.63
CA VAL A 184 -5.27 -4.11 -26.02
C VAL A 184 -4.03 -3.62 -26.76
N SER A 185 -3.20 -2.79 -26.12
CA SER A 185 -1.95 -2.29 -26.70
C SER A 185 -0.94 -3.41 -26.95
N VAL A 186 -0.80 -4.39 -26.04
CA VAL A 186 0.03 -5.58 -26.26
C VAL A 186 -0.48 -6.39 -27.45
N LEU A 187 -1.79 -6.62 -27.55
CA LEU A 187 -2.39 -7.35 -28.66
C LEU A 187 -2.15 -6.64 -30.00
N LEU A 188 -2.31 -5.31 -30.04
CA LEU A 188 -2.00 -4.49 -31.22
C LEU A 188 -0.52 -4.57 -31.59
N ALA A 189 0.37 -4.50 -30.60
CA ALA A 189 1.80 -4.64 -30.83
C ALA A 189 2.15 -5.98 -31.48
N LEU A 190 1.57 -7.09 -30.98
CA LEU A 190 1.78 -8.44 -31.50
C LEU A 190 1.15 -8.66 -32.88
N ALA A 191 -0.01 -8.06 -33.16
CA ALA A 191 -0.68 -8.14 -34.44
C ALA A 191 0.03 -7.34 -35.55
N ALA A 192 0.56 -6.16 -35.20
CA ALA A 192 1.29 -5.30 -36.14
C ALA A 192 2.73 -5.78 -36.40
N ALA A 193 3.34 -6.50 -35.45
CA ALA A 193 4.73 -6.90 -35.52
C ALA A 193 5.02 -7.97 -36.58
N ARG A 194 6.06 -7.71 -37.37
CA ARG A 194 6.62 -8.69 -38.33
C ARG A 194 7.41 -9.81 -37.64
N ARG A 195 7.96 -9.52 -36.45
CA ARG A 195 8.72 -10.44 -35.60
C ARG A 195 8.21 -10.35 -34.16
N ARG A 196 7.29 -11.24 -33.79
CA ARG A 196 6.64 -11.25 -32.45
C ARG A 196 7.64 -11.42 -31.31
N SER A 197 8.76 -12.10 -31.55
CA SER A 197 9.86 -12.26 -30.59
C SER A 197 10.48 -10.94 -30.15
N ILE A 198 10.63 -9.97 -31.06
CA ILE A 198 11.19 -8.65 -30.73
C ILE A 198 10.24 -7.87 -29.80
N VAL A 199 8.93 -7.97 -30.02
CA VAL A 199 7.92 -7.35 -29.13
C VAL A 199 7.99 -7.93 -27.72
N MET A 200 8.13 -9.25 -27.59
CA MET A 200 8.29 -9.90 -26.29
C MET A 200 9.57 -9.47 -25.58
N VAL A 201 10.69 -9.36 -26.31
CA VAL A 201 11.93 -8.81 -25.74
C VAL A 201 11.74 -7.37 -25.26
N ALA A 202 11.09 -6.52 -26.07
CA ALA A 202 10.84 -5.13 -25.72
C ALA A 202 9.90 -4.98 -24.52
N LEU A 203 8.83 -5.78 -24.45
CA LEU A 203 7.91 -5.82 -23.30
C LEU A 203 8.59 -6.35 -22.03
N GLY A 204 9.41 -7.40 -22.15
CA GLY A 204 10.15 -7.96 -21.02
C GLY A 204 11.18 -6.98 -20.46
N LEU A 205 11.97 -6.34 -21.34
CA LEU A 205 12.90 -5.28 -20.92
C LEU A 205 12.18 -4.07 -20.34
N GLY A 206 11.10 -3.61 -20.99
CA GLY A 206 10.29 -2.51 -20.51
C GLY A 206 9.67 -2.81 -19.14
N GLY A 207 9.17 -4.02 -18.92
CA GLY A 207 8.65 -4.48 -17.64
C GLY A 207 9.71 -4.49 -16.54
N LEU A 208 10.94 -4.92 -16.84
CA LEU A 208 12.06 -4.83 -15.89
C LEU A 208 12.44 -3.38 -15.56
N VAL A 209 12.33 -2.46 -16.52
CA VAL A 209 12.50 -1.01 -16.26
C VAL A 209 11.42 -0.50 -15.33
N LEU A 210 10.15 -0.92 -15.51
CA LEU A 210 9.06 -0.56 -14.60
C LEU A 210 9.30 -1.10 -13.18
N VAL A 211 9.76 -2.35 -13.06
CA VAL A 211 10.17 -2.95 -11.78
C VAL A 211 11.23 -2.09 -11.09
N ALA A 212 12.30 -1.75 -11.80
CA ALA A 212 13.36 -0.90 -11.24
C ALA A 212 12.85 0.49 -10.84
N MET A 213 11.97 1.08 -11.67
CA MET A 213 11.34 2.38 -11.41
C MET A 213 10.47 2.35 -10.15
N TRP A 214 9.64 1.32 -9.97
CA TRP A 214 8.80 1.17 -8.79
C TRP A 214 9.63 0.95 -7.52
N SER A 215 10.65 0.10 -7.57
CA SER A 215 11.56 -0.09 -6.43
C SER A 215 12.24 1.21 -6.02
N ALA A 216 12.78 1.95 -6.98
CA ALA A 216 13.43 3.23 -6.72
C ALA A 216 12.47 4.28 -6.14
N MET A 217 11.21 4.30 -6.60
CA MET A 217 10.19 5.20 -6.07
C MET A 217 9.85 4.88 -4.61
N VAL A 218 9.73 3.61 -4.25
CA VAL A 218 9.48 3.17 -2.87
C VAL A 218 10.66 3.52 -1.96
N ASP A 219 11.89 3.33 -2.43
CA ASP A 219 13.10 3.67 -1.67
C ASP A 219 13.21 5.18 -1.42
N LEU A 220 12.97 5.99 -2.46
CA LEU A 220 12.99 7.45 -2.37
C LEU A 220 11.90 7.97 -1.41
N ALA A 221 10.70 7.41 -1.48
CA ALA A 221 9.61 7.79 -0.58
C ALA A 221 9.96 7.49 0.89
N GLY A 222 10.61 6.36 1.18
CA GLY A 222 11.08 6.04 2.53
C GLY A 222 12.14 7.01 3.05
N GLY A 223 13.09 7.41 2.20
CA GLY A 223 14.14 8.36 2.55
C GLY A 223 13.62 9.77 2.87
N LEU A 224 12.61 10.24 2.13
CA LEU A 224 11.96 11.54 2.37
C LEU A 224 11.13 11.52 3.67
N MET A 225 10.42 10.43 3.94
CA MET A 225 9.58 10.32 5.14
C MET A 225 10.40 10.36 6.43
N GLY A 226 11.58 9.74 6.46
CA GLY A 226 12.49 9.77 7.62
C GLY A 226 13.07 11.15 7.94
N SER A 227 12.89 12.15 7.06
CA SER A 227 13.43 13.51 7.22
C SER A 227 12.41 14.54 7.75
N LEU A 228 11.12 14.19 7.82
CA LEU A 228 10.04 15.11 8.20
C LEU A 228 9.57 14.83 9.62
N SER A 229 10.18 15.48 10.62
CA SER A 229 9.72 15.40 12.01
C SER A 229 8.32 15.99 12.16
N SER A 230 7.32 15.16 12.43
CA SER A 230 5.93 15.61 12.64
C SER A 230 5.63 16.15 14.06
N GLY A 231 6.62 16.24 14.94
CA GLY A 231 6.48 16.78 16.31
C GLY A 231 5.68 15.91 17.28
N ASN A 232 4.94 14.89 16.81
CA ASN A 232 4.20 13.92 17.62
C ASN A 232 4.74 12.49 17.40
N GLY A 233 5.36 11.92 18.43
CA GLY A 233 6.02 10.60 18.36
C GLY A 233 5.10 9.43 18.00
N VAL A 234 3.81 9.48 18.36
CA VAL A 234 2.83 8.42 18.02
C VAL A 234 2.53 8.43 16.52
N ALA A 235 2.24 9.62 15.99
CA ALA A 235 1.91 9.81 14.59
C ALA A 235 3.12 9.47 13.69
N GLU A 236 4.32 9.80 14.13
CA GLU A 236 5.57 9.50 13.42
C GLU A 236 5.84 7.99 13.36
N LEU A 237 5.72 7.31 14.50
CA LEU A 237 5.86 5.87 14.57
C LEU A 237 4.82 5.15 13.67
N PHE A 238 3.55 5.53 13.78
CA PHE A 238 2.50 4.92 12.96
C PHE A 238 2.77 5.13 11.47
N LYS A 239 3.19 6.33 11.05
CA LYS A 239 3.55 6.61 9.65
C LYS A 239 4.70 5.72 9.17
N GLN A 240 5.77 5.58 9.96
CA GLN A 240 6.93 4.80 9.58
C GLN A 240 6.60 3.31 9.45
N GLU A 241 5.89 2.76 10.43
CA GLU A 241 5.57 1.33 10.45
C GLU A 241 4.48 0.99 9.43
N PHE A 242 3.47 1.86 9.26
CA PHE A 242 2.50 1.71 8.17
C PHE A 242 3.16 1.81 6.79
N PHE A 243 4.11 2.74 6.61
CA PHE A 243 4.87 2.82 5.37
C PHE A 243 5.74 1.58 5.14
N SER A 244 6.32 1.01 6.19
CA SER A 244 7.05 -0.26 6.13
C SER A 244 6.15 -1.41 5.67
N ALA A 245 4.91 -1.49 6.19
CA ALA A 245 3.91 -2.45 5.76
C ALA A 245 3.52 -2.24 4.29
N VAL A 246 3.26 -1.00 3.87
CA VAL A 246 2.98 -0.62 2.47
C VAL A 246 4.13 -1.04 1.54
N ARG A 247 5.36 -0.74 1.93
CA ARG A 247 6.58 -1.09 1.18
C ARG A 247 6.71 -2.59 1.00
N THR A 248 6.48 -3.36 2.07
CA THR A 248 6.55 -4.82 2.03
C THR A 248 5.44 -5.38 1.12
N GLY A 249 4.20 -4.94 1.32
CA GLY A 249 3.05 -5.41 0.54
C GLY A 249 3.14 -5.05 -0.95
N PHE A 250 3.66 -3.88 -1.30
CA PHE A 250 3.90 -3.54 -2.71
C PHE A 250 5.15 -4.23 -3.27
N GLY A 251 6.14 -4.52 -2.43
CA GLY A 251 7.33 -5.29 -2.78
C GLY A 251 7.01 -6.67 -3.35
N GLU A 252 6.01 -7.36 -2.81
CA GLU A 252 5.54 -8.65 -3.35
C GLU A 252 5.04 -8.53 -4.80
N TRP A 253 4.29 -7.46 -5.11
CA TRP A 253 3.82 -7.18 -6.47
C TRP A 253 4.97 -6.86 -7.42
N ILE A 254 5.99 -6.12 -6.95
CA ILE A 254 7.21 -5.84 -7.71
C ILE A 254 7.94 -7.15 -8.05
N VAL A 255 8.06 -8.08 -7.11
CA VAL A 255 8.70 -9.39 -7.33
C VAL A 255 7.91 -10.20 -8.37
N ILE A 256 6.58 -10.26 -8.25
CA ILE A 256 5.73 -10.95 -9.25
C ILE A 256 5.92 -10.32 -10.63
N ALA A 257 5.90 -8.99 -10.73
CA ALA A 257 6.12 -8.28 -11.98
C ALA A 257 7.52 -8.54 -12.57
N ALA A 258 8.55 -8.67 -11.73
CA ALA A 258 9.90 -9.03 -12.15
C ALA A 258 9.96 -10.44 -12.74
N VAL A 259 9.33 -11.42 -12.09
CA VAL A 259 9.26 -12.80 -12.58
C VAL A 259 8.52 -12.87 -13.91
N VAL A 260 7.36 -12.22 -14.02
CA VAL A 260 6.57 -12.19 -15.27
C VAL A 260 7.36 -11.51 -16.39
N SER A 261 7.97 -10.36 -16.13
CA SER A 261 8.77 -9.62 -17.12
C SER A 261 9.99 -10.42 -17.56
N GLY A 262 10.67 -11.09 -16.63
CA GLY A 262 11.80 -11.97 -16.90
C GLY A 262 11.40 -13.18 -17.76
N ALA A 263 10.26 -13.82 -17.47
CA ALA A 263 9.74 -14.92 -18.26
C ALA A 263 9.38 -14.48 -19.70
N VAL A 264 8.70 -13.33 -19.84
CA VAL A 264 8.37 -12.75 -21.16
C VAL A 264 9.64 -12.43 -21.96
N LEU A 265 10.66 -11.86 -21.30
CA LEU A 265 11.95 -11.58 -21.92
C LEU A 265 12.63 -12.86 -22.41
N ALA A 266 12.70 -13.89 -21.55
CA ALA A 266 13.32 -15.18 -21.90
C ALA A 266 12.63 -15.84 -23.10
N LEU A 267 11.30 -15.88 -23.11
CA LEU A 267 10.51 -16.41 -24.23
C LEU A 267 10.76 -15.60 -25.52
N GLY A 268 10.84 -14.28 -25.40
CA GLY A 268 11.18 -13.39 -26.52
C GLY A 268 12.56 -13.70 -27.11
N VAL A 269 13.58 -13.85 -26.27
CA VAL A 269 14.96 -14.15 -26.68
C VAL A 269 15.04 -15.52 -27.34
N ILE A 270 14.43 -16.56 -26.76
CA ILE A 270 14.39 -17.91 -27.32
C ILE A 270 13.74 -17.87 -28.71
N GLY A 271 12.57 -17.24 -28.83
CA GLY A 271 11.87 -17.11 -30.11
C GLY A 271 12.69 -16.33 -31.14
N TRP A 272 13.44 -15.32 -30.72
CA TRP A 272 14.32 -14.54 -31.59
C TRP A 272 15.47 -15.40 -32.14
N ILE A 273 16.18 -16.14 -31.28
CA ILE A 273 17.27 -17.05 -31.67
C ILE A 273 16.76 -18.13 -32.64
N LEU A 274 15.62 -18.76 -32.34
CA LEU A 274 15.05 -19.80 -33.19
C LEU A 274 14.63 -19.26 -34.56
N SER A 275 14.11 -18.03 -34.62
CA SER A 275 13.72 -17.39 -35.88
C SER A 275 14.92 -16.99 -36.75
N ALA A 276 16.08 -16.71 -36.15
CA ALA A 276 17.31 -16.37 -36.86
C ALA A 276 17.99 -17.60 -37.51
N ARG A 277 17.69 -18.82 -37.04
CA ARG A 277 18.31 -20.07 -37.49
C ARG A 277 17.61 -20.77 -38.66
N ARG A 278 16.51 -20.23 -39.22
CA ARG A 278 15.84 -20.84 -40.37
C ARG A 278 16.68 -20.62 -41.64
N PRO A 279 17.29 -21.66 -42.25
CA PRO A 279 18.07 -21.52 -43.47
C PRO A 279 17.13 -21.20 -44.63
N SER A 280 17.54 -20.31 -45.54
CA SER A 280 16.86 -20.10 -46.82
C SER A 280 16.81 -21.42 -47.58
N PRO A 281 15.66 -21.86 -48.11
CA PRO A 281 15.60 -23.01 -49.01
C PRO A 281 16.56 -22.74 -50.17
N SER A 282 17.57 -23.60 -50.32
CA SER A 282 18.51 -23.55 -51.43
C SER A 282 17.74 -23.58 -52.74
N ALA A 283 17.99 -22.61 -53.60
CA ALA A 283 17.51 -22.60 -54.97
C ALA A 283 18.05 -23.84 -55.71
N SER A 284 17.22 -24.87 -55.84
CA SER A 284 17.47 -26.04 -56.66
C SER A 284 16.67 -25.95 -57.97
N GLY A 285 17.38 -25.68 -59.07
CA GLY A 285 16.98 -25.98 -60.46
C GLY A 285 16.17 -24.89 -61.17
N PRO A 286 16.34 -24.73 -62.50
CA PRO A 286 16.41 -25.85 -63.43
C PRO A 286 17.71 -25.91 -64.25
N GLY A 287 18.17 -27.13 -64.53
CA GLY A 287 19.20 -27.34 -65.55
C GLY A 287 18.65 -27.03 -66.95
N PRO A 288 19.48 -26.55 -67.89
CA PRO A 288 19.14 -26.63 -69.29
C PRO A 288 19.70 -27.95 -69.83
N GLY A 289 18.79 -28.85 -70.20
CA GLY A 289 19.09 -29.85 -71.21
C GLY A 289 19.20 -29.14 -72.56
N ARG A 290 20.39 -29.23 -73.18
CA ARG A 290 20.67 -29.60 -74.58
C ARG A 290 22.09 -29.21 -74.92
#